data_AF-A0AAE1L2E6-F1
#
_entry.id   AF-A0AAE1L2E6-F1
#
_cell.length_a   1.000
_cell.length_b   1.000
_cell.length_c   1.000
_cell.angle_alpha   90.00
_cell.angle_beta   90.00
_cell.angle_gamma   90.00
#
_symmetry.space_group_name_H-M   'P 1'
#
loop_
_entity.id
_entity.type
_entity.pdbx_description
1 polymer ?
#
loop_
_entity_poly.entity_id
_entity_poly.type
_entity_poly.pdbx_seq_one_letter_code
_entity_poly.pdbx_strand_id
1 'polypeptide(L)'
;MASLFLYMGMCMYAPSLALSTVTNLSTVASIAIMGVVCTFYITIGGVKAVVYTDVLQTLIMLAGTVVVTVLCCYDLGGVGEVWTIADQGQRLQFFNLDPSPFVRHTFWSTIVLGFYNTLAVVGLGQAAFQRLASVSHLSTAVSSLSSTGNSIACLLWEDFLRPHPYFTALSDTNATQVIKLLCQ
;
A
#
# COMPACT_ATOMS: atom_id res chain seq x y z
N MET A 1 -13.75 19.03 0.00
CA MET A 1 -14.74 18.11 0.61
C MET A 1 -15.33 17.14 -0.40
N ALA A 2 -15.88 17.57 -1.54
CA ALA A 2 -16.44 16.64 -2.55
C ALA A 2 -15.44 15.57 -3.04
N SER A 3 -14.18 15.95 -3.25
CA SER A 3 -13.10 15.01 -3.63
C SER A 3 -12.87 13.88 -2.62
N LEU A 4 -13.00 14.15 -1.32
CA LEU A 4 -12.85 13.15 -0.26
C LEU A 4 -14.01 12.16 -0.26
N PHE A 5 -15.24 12.61 -0.47
CA PHE A 5 -16.40 11.72 -0.58
C PHE A 5 -16.30 10.78 -1.79
N LEU A 6 -15.89 11.31 -2.95
CA LEU A 6 -15.67 10.50 -4.15
C LEU A 6 -14.54 9.49 -3.94
N TYR A 7 -13.43 9.92 -3.32
CA TYR A 7 -12.29 9.04 -3.04
C TYR A 7 -12.68 7.89 -2.10
N MET A 8 -13.31 8.19 -0.96
CA MET A 8 -13.75 7.16 -0.01
C MET A 8 -14.80 6.23 -0.62
N GLY A 9 -15.69 6.75 -1.50
CA GLY A 9 -16.63 5.94 -2.27
C GLY A 9 -15.93 4.97 -3.22
N MET A 10 -14.90 5.40 -3.95
CA MET A 10 -14.09 4.52 -4.80
C MET A 10 -13.36 3.45 -3.97
N CYS A 11 -12.78 3.82 -2.82
CA CYS A 11 -12.11 2.87 -1.92
C CYS A 11 -13.06 1.80 -1.38
N MET A 12 -14.32 2.14 -1.11
CA MET A 12 -15.33 1.16 -0.66
C MET A 12 -15.86 0.30 -1.82
N TYR A 13 -15.89 0.83 -3.04
CA TYR A 13 -16.38 0.12 -4.22
C TYR A 13 -15.50 -1.08 -4.60
N ALA A 14 -14.17 -0.93 -4.58
CA ALA A 14 -13.24 -2.00 -4.97
C ALA A 14 -13.43 -3.33 -4.21
N PRO A 15 -13.42 -3.37 -2.86
CA PRO A 15 -13.65 -4.61 -2.11
C PRO A 15 -15.09 -5.11 -2.24
N SER A 16 -16.07 -4.21 -2.42
CA SER A 16 -17.47 -4.59 -2.63
C SER A 16 -17.69 -5.30 -3.98
N LEU A 17 -16.96 -4.87 -5.02
CA LEU A 17 -16.96 -5.51 -6.32
C LEU A 17 -16.34 -6.91 -6.24
N ALA A 18 -15.22 -7.06 -5.54
CA ALA A 18 -14.59 -8.36 -5.29
C ALA A 18 -15.51 -9.30 -4.48
N LEU A 19 -16.26 -8.78 -3.51
CA LEU A 19 -17.24 -9.58 -2.79
C LEU A 19 -18.39 -10.03 -3.70
N SER A 20 -18.91 -9.12 -4.53
CA SER A 20 -20.01 -9.39 -5.46
C SER A 20 -19.65 -10.48 -6.48
N THR A 21 -18.40 -10.53 -6.97
CA THR A 21 -17.94 -11.58 -7.90
C THR A 21 -17.84 -12.96 -7.26
N VAL A 22 -17.49 -13.04 -5.97
CA VAL A 22 -17.36 -14.32 -5.26
C VAL A 22 -18.71 -14.83 -4.76
N THR A 23 -19.56 -13.95 -4.24
CA THR A 23 -20.86 -14.34 -3.64
C THR A 23 -22.03 -14.33 -4.63
N ASN A 24 -21.82 -13.88 -5.88
CA ASN A 24 -22.88 -13.67 -6.89
C ASN A 24 -24.06 -12.80 -6.39
N LEU A 25 -23.78 -11.88 -5.44
CA LEU A 25 -24.78 -10.95 -4.91
C LEU A 25 -24.81 -9.67 -5.76
N SER A 26 -25.93 -8.94 -5.71
CA SER A 26 -26.02 -7.63 -6.34
C SER A 26 -24.98 -6.67 -5.74
N THR A 27 -24.33 -5.87 -6.58
CA THR A 27 -23.25 -4.96 -6.15
C THR A 27 -23.70 -4.00 -5.05
N VAL A 28 -24.96 -3.55 -5.10
CA VAL A 28 -25.57 -2.68 -4.08
C VAL A 28 -25.67 -3.40 -2.73
N ALA A 29 -26.05 -4.69 -2.73
CA ALA A 29 -26.11 -5.48 -1.49
C ALA A 29 -24.71 -5.69 -0.89
N SER A 30 -23.71 -5.99 -1.72
CA SER A 30 -22.31 -6.12 -1.27
C SER A 30 -21.77 -4.83 -0.65
N ILE A 31 -22.08 -3.67 -1.24
CA ILE A 31 -21.69 -2.36 -0.69
C ILE A 31 -22.34 -2.14 0.68
N ALA A 32 -23.64 -2.42 0.81
CA ALA A 32 -24.36 -2.25 2.08
C ALA A 32 -23.79 -3.15 3.18
N ILE A 33 -23.51 -4.42 2.87
CA ILE A 33 -22.91 -5.37 3.80
C ILE A 33 -21.52 -4.90 4.24
N MET A 34 -20.66 -4.53 3.29
CA MET A 34 -19.31 -4.03 3.59
C MET A 34 -19.34 -2.79 4.48
N GLY A 35 -20.25 -1.83 4.20
CA GLY A 35 -20.40 -0.63 5.01
C GLY A 35 -20.87 -0.91 6.45
N VAL A 36 -21.83 -1.81 6.62
CA VAL A 36 -22.33 -2.23 7.94
C VAL A 36 -21.23 -2.92 8.75
N VAL A 37 -20.53 -3.88 8.15
CA VAL A 37 -19.42 -4.60 8.81
C VAL A 37 -18.31 -3.62 9.19
N CYS A 38 -17.91 -2.73 8.26
CA CYS A 38 -16.91 -1.69 8.54
C CYS A 38 -17.29 -0.81 9.72
N THR A 39 -18.51 -0.29 9.72
CA THR A 39 -18.99 0.58 10.79
C THR A 39 -18.99 -0.16 12.13
N PHE A 40 -19.42 -1.41 12.14
CA PHE A 40 -19.56 -2.20 13.36
C PHE A 40 -18.20 -2.48 14.03
N TYR A 41 -17.21 -2.96 13.28
CA TYR A 41 -15.90 -3.28 13.88
C TYR A 41 -15.13 -2.02 14.30
N ILE A 42 -15.25 -0.90 13.58
CA ILE A 42 -14.61 0.36 13.94
C ILE A 42 -15.22 0.91 15.25
N THR A 43 -16.55 0.83 15.38
CA THR A 43 -17.27 1.33 16.56
C THR A 43 -16.88 0.58 17.83
N ILE A 44 -16.68 -0.75 17.75
CA ILE A 44 -16.34 -1.58 18.91
C ILE A 44 -14.87 -1.45 19.29
N GLY A 45 -13.98 -1.44 18.30
CA GLY A 45 -12.55 -1.59 18.55
C GLY A 45 -11.75 -0.29 18.70
N GLY A 46 -12.33 0.85 18.29
CA GLY A 46 -11.64 2.14 18.28
C GLY A 46 -10.39 2.13 17.39
N VAL A 47 -9.50 3.12 17.58
CA VAL A 47 -8.31 3.32 16.74
C VAL A 47 -7.35 2.11 16.79
N LYS A 48 -7.25 1.41 17.93
CA LYS A 48 -6.38 0.24 18.07
C LYS A 48 -6.79 -0.91 17.16
N ALA A 49 -8.09 -1.22 17.08
CA ALA A 49 -8.57 -2.31 16.22
C ALA A 49 -8.31 -2.00 14.73
N VAL A 50 -8.45 -0.74 14.33
CA VAL A 50 -8.17 -0.32 12.94
C VAL A 50 -6.72 -0.62 12.56
N VAL A 51 -5.76 -0.36 13.45
CA VAL A 51 -4.34 -0.67 13.20
C VAL A 51 -4.12 -2.19 13.06
N TYR A 52 -4.70 -3.00 13.95
CA TYR A 52 -4.59 -4.46 13.84
C TYR A 52 -5.17 -4.99 12.52
N THR A 53 -6.33 -4.46 12.08
CA THR A 53 -6.93 -4.87 10.81
C THR A 53 -6.11 -4.41 9.60
N ASP A 54 -5.45 -3.25 9.66
CA ASP A 54 -4.62 -2.75 8.56
C ASP A 54 -3.35 -3.59 8.35
N VAL A 55 -2.72 -4.02 9.46
CA VAL A 55 -1.58 -4.96 9.43
C VAL A 55 -1.99 -6.30 8.83
N LEU A 56 -3.11 -6.86 9.29
CA LEU A 56 -3.63 -8.13 8.77
C LEU A 56 -4.01 -8.02 7.28
N GLN A 57 -4.64 -6.91 6.88
CA GLN A 57 -4.98 -6.65 5.48
C GLN A 57 -3.73 -6.59 4.61
N THR A 58 -2.69 -5.88 5.03
CA THR A 58 -1.42 -5.78 4.28
C THR A 58 -0.75 -7.14 4.12
N LEU A 59 -0.73 -7.94 5.19
CA LEU A 59 -0.12 -9.28 5.18
C LEU A 59 -0.87 -10.24 4.24
N ILE A 60 -2.21 -10.25 4.30
CA ILE A 60 -3.03 -11.11 3.42
C ILE A 60 -2.91 -10.66 1.96
N MET A 61 -2.91 -9.36 1.68
CA MET A 61 -2.74 -8.82 0.33
C MET A 61 -1.38 -9.20 -0.27
N LEU A 62 -0.31 -9.13 0.54
CA LEU A 62 1.03 -9.54 0.12
C LEU A 62 1.07 -11.05 -0.17
N ALA A 63 0.57 -11.87 0.76
CA ALA A 63 0.54 -13.32 0.58
C ALA A 63 -0.29 -13.73 -0.63
N GLY A 64 -1.49 -13.14 -0.80
CA GLY A 64 -2.36 -13.39 -1.94
C GLY A 64 -1.70 -13.02 -3.28
N THR A 65 -0.99 -11.90 -3.33
CA THR A 65 -0.26 -11.47 -4.54
C THR A 65 0.85 -12.46 -4.90
N VAL A 66 1.61 -12.94 -3.92
CA VAL A 66 2.66 -13.95 -4.16
C VAL A 66 2.04 -15.26 -4.64
N VAL A 67 0.98 -15.76 -3.98
CA VAL A 67 0.31 -17.01 -4.35
C VAL A 67 -0.25 -16.91 -5.78
N VAL A 68 -0.95 -15.83 -6.12
CA VAL A 68 -1.50 -15.63 -7.47
C VAL A 68 -0.38 -15.58 -8.50
N THR A 69 0.73 -14.89 -8.21
CA THR A 69 1.88 -14.80 -9.13
C THR A 69 2.50 -16.17 -9.39
N VAL A 70 2.70 -16.98 -8.34
CA VAL A 70 3.27 -18.34 -8.47
C VAL A 70 2.31 -19.25 -9.24
N LEU A 71 1.01 -19.20 -8.95
CA LEU A 71 0.01 -20.02 -9.63
C LEU A 71 -0.10 -19.66 -11.11
N CYS A 72 -0.13 -18.36 -11.43
CA CYS A 72 -0.09 -17.90 -12.82
C CYS A 72 1.19 -18.37 -13.55
N CYS A 73 2.36 -18.29 -12.91
CA CYS A 73 3.60 -18.79 -13.50
C CYS A 73 3.57 -20.32 -13.73
N TYR A 74 2.94 -21.08 -12.83
CA TYR A 74 2.81 -22.53 -12.97
C TYR A 74 1.87 -22.92 -14.11
N ASP A 75 0.68 -22.30 -14.18
CA ASP A 75 -0.34 -22.59 -15.20
C ASP A 75 0.12 -22.18 -16.60
N LEU A 76 0.96 -21.15 -16.71
CA LEU A 76 1.52 -20.69 -17.99
C LEU A 76 2.75 -21.49 -18.44
N GLY A 77 3.18 -22.52 -17.72
CA GLY A 77 4.31 -23.38 -18.13
C GLY A 77 5.69 -22.87 -17.70
N GLY A 78 5.76 -21.94 -16.74
CA GLY A 78 6.98 -21.42 -16.14
C GLY A 78 7.23 -19.93 -16.40
N VAL A 79 8.19 -19.37 -15.67
CA VAL A 79 8.52 -17.92 -15.73
C VAL A 79 9.01 -17.49 -17.11
N GLY A 80 9.63 -18.41 -17.86
CA GLY A 80 10.09 -18.14 -19.23
C GLY A 80 8.95 -17.89 -20.21
N GLU A 81 7.86 -18.66 -20.11
CA GLU A 81 6.70 -18.48 -20.99
C GLU A 81 5.93 -17.21 -20.64
N VAL A 82 5.85 -16.85 -19.35
CA VAL A 82 5.32 -15.55 -18.92
C VAL A 82 6.07 -14.39 -19.57
N TRP A 83 7.40 -14.49 -19.68
CA TRP A 83 8.22 -13.48 -20.33
C TRP A 83 7.96 -13.41 -21.85
N THR A 84 7.87 -14.57 -22.51
CA THR A 84 7.54 -14.65 -23.94
C THR A 84 6.17 -14.06 -24.25
N ILE A 85 5.15 -14.36 -23.43
CA ILE A 85 3.81 -13.80 -23.55
C ILE A 85 3.82 -12.29 -23.29
N ALA A 86 4.61 -11.82 -22.32
CA ALA A 86 4.75 -10.39 -22.03
C ALA A 86 5.41 -9.62 -23.19
N ASP A 87 6.38 -10.23 -23.87
CA ASP A 87 7.06 -9.69 -25.05
C ASP A 87 6.11 -9.63 -26.27
N GLN A 88 5.42 -10.74 -26.55
CA GLN A 88 4.42 -10.81 -27.62
C GLN A 88 3.24 -9.85 -27.41
N GLY A 89 2.81 -9.67 -26.16
CA GLY A 89 1.78 -8.72 -25.78
C GLY A 89 2.22 -7.25 -25.83
N GLN A 90 3.47 -6.97 -26.20
CA GLN A 90 4.07 -5.62 -26.15
C GLN A 90 3.90 -4.95 -24.78
N ARG A 91 3.87 -5.75 -23.71
CA ARG A 91 3.68 -5.27 -22.33
C ARG A 91 5.00 -4.91 -21.66
N LEU A 92 6.12 -5.38 -22.20
CA LEU A 92 7.49 -5.06 -21.75
C LEU A 92 7.98 -3.70 -22.30
N GLN A 93 7.19 -2.65 -22.17
CA GLN A 93 7.60 -1.29 -22.55
C GLN A 93 8.32 -0.61 -21.37
N PHE A 94 9.58 -0.96 -21.13
CA PHE A 94 10.36 -0.40 -20.03
C PHE A 94 10.66 1.09 -20.18
N PHE A 95 10.93 1.55 -21.41
CA PHE A 95 11.32 2.92 -21.70
C PHE A 95 10.61 3.44 -22.95
N ASN A 96 9.31 3.71 -22.83
CA ASN A 96 8.62 4.49 -23.85
C ASN A 96 9.01 5.97 -23.70
N LEU A 97 10.01 6.39 -24.48
CA LEU A 97 10.60 7.73 -24.49
C LEU A 97 9.80 8.74 -25.33
N ASP A 98 8.62 8.38 -25.82
CA ASP A 98 7.79 9.29 -26.60
C ASP A 98 7.40 10.52 -25.74
N PRO A 99 7.68 11.75 -26.21
CA PRO A 99 7.34 12.98 -25.49
C PRO A 99 5.85 13.36 -25.63
N SER A 100 5.03 12.50 -26.23
CA SER A 100 3.63 12.81 -26.50
C SER A 100 2.78 12.74 -25.21
N PRO A 101 2.07 13.82 -24.84
CA PRO A 101 1.28 13.88 -23.61
C PRO A 101 -0.05 13.11 -23.68
N PHE A 102 -0.41 12.58 -24.85
CA PHE A 102 -1.63 11.79 -25.07
C PHE A 102 -1.46 10.31 -24.73
N VAL A 103 -0.21 9.84 -24.58
CA VAL A 103 0.07 8.47 -24.18
C VAL A 103 -0.02 8.37 -22.66
N ARG A 104 -0.84 7.42 -22.18
CA ARG A 104 -1.24 7.28 -20.77
C ARG A 104 -0.07 7.14 -19.79
N HIS A 105 0.98 6.43 -20.18
CA HIS A 105 2.19 6.21 -19.39
C HIS A 105 3.41 6.29 -20.30
N THR A 106 4.04 7.46 -20.38
CA THR A 106 5.36 7.62 -20.98
C THR A 106 6.39 7.69 -19.87
N PHE A 107 7.66 7.45 -20.20
CA PHE A 107 8.75 7.60 -19.25
C PHE A 107 8.74 8.99 -18.60
N TRP A 108 8.54 10.03 -19.43
CA TRP A 108 8.46 11.42 -19.01
C TRP A 108 7.21 11.71 -18.16
N SER A 109 6.03 11.26 -18.58
CA SER A 109 4.81 11.49 -17.81
C SER A 109 4.85 10.74 -16.48
N THR A 110 5.45 9.56 -16.43
CA THR A 110 5.56 8.76 -15.19
C THR A 110 6.50 9.40 -14.18
N ILE A 111 7.66 9.92 -14.60
CA ILE A 111 8.59 10.61 -13.69
C ILE A 111 7.98 11.90 -13.17
N VAL A 112 7.44 12.75 -14.04
CA VAL A 112 6.88 14.04 -13.66
C VAL A 112 5.65 13.88 -12.78
N LEU A 113 4.72 13.00 -13.18
CA LEU A 113 3.50 12.73 -12.41
C LEU A 113 3.80 11.98 -11.10
N GLY A 114 4.78 11.06 -11.11
CA GLY A 114 5.24 10.37 -9.91
C GLY A 114 5.83 11.34 -8.89
N PHE A 115 6.73 12.23 -9.33
CA PHE A 115 7.30 13.26 -8.47
C PHE A 115 6.22 14.20 -7.92
N TYR A 116 5.33 14.69 -8.78
CA TYR A 116 4.20 15.53 -8.37
C TYR A 116 3.30 14.83 -7.35
N ASN A 117 2.98 13.56 -7.57
CA ASN A 117 2.15 12.78 -6.66
C ASN A 117 2.81 12.60 -5.29
N THR A 118 4.09 12.24 -5.24
CA THR A 118 4.83 12.13 -3.97
C THR A 118 4.92 13.46 -3.24
N LEU A 119 5.17 14.56 -3.97
CA LEU A 119 5.20 15.91 -3.41
C LEU A 119 3.84 16.32 -2.85
N ALA A 120 2.75 16.03 -3.56
CA ALA A 120 1.39 16.35 -3.13
C ALA A 120 1.00 15.59 -1.87
N VAL A 121 1.31 14.29 -1.78
CA VAL A 121 0.99 13.47 -0.60
C VAL A 121 1.73 13.96 0.64
N VAL A 122 3.00 14.38 0.50
CA VAL A 122 3.83 14.82 1.63
C VAL A 122 3.56 16.27 2.00
N GLY A 123 3.43 17.17 1.02
CA GLY A 123 3.31 18.61 1.22
C GLY A 123 1.88 19.09 1.46
N LEU A 124 0.89 18.44 0.85
CA LEU A 124 -0.53 18.84 0.93
C LEU A 124 -1.37 17.81 1.71
N GLY A 125 -0.83 16.62 1.96
CA GLY A 125 -1.50 15.60 2.77
C GLY A 125 -1.58 16.02 4.24
N GLN A 126 -2.80 16.18 4.75
CA GLN A 126 -3.06 16.65 6.11
C GLN A 126 -2.27 15.86 7.17
N ALA A 127 -2.29 14.53 7.11
CA ALA A 127 -1.61 13.68 8.08
C ALA A 127 -0.08 13.76 7.99
N ALA A 128 0.46 13.88 6.77
CA ALA A 128 1.90 14.01 6.55
C ALA A 128 2.41 15.38 7.03
N PHE A 129 1.68 16.45 6.73
CA PHE A 129 2.01 17.80 7.18
C PHE A 129 2.00 17.90 8.72
N GLN A 130 0.98 17.37 9.37
CA GLN A 130 0.89 17.36 10.84
C GLN A 130 2.04 16.60 11.50
N ARG A 131 2.49 15.49 10.89
CA ARG A 131 3.63 14.69 11.37
C ARG A 131 4.97 15.40 11.13
N LEU A 132 5.12 16.14 10.04
CA LEU A 132 6.32 16.92 9.77
C LEU A 132 6.43 18.15 10.68
N ALA A 133 5.30 18.80 10.98
CA ALA A 133 5.26 19.99 11.84
C ALA A 133 5.50 19.67 13.33
N SER A 134 5.34 18.43 13.77
CA SER A 134 5.58 18.01 15.15
C SER A 134 7.04 17.63 15.46
N VAL A 135 7.91 17.58 14.44
CA VAL A 135 9.33 17.19 14.58
C VAL A 135 10.23 18.43 14.64
N SER A 136 11.08 18.52 15.67
CA SER A 136 11.94 19.68 15.94
C SER A 136 13.23 19.74 15.12
N HIS A 137 13.67 18.63 14.51
CA HIS A 137 14.94 18.55 13.78
C HIS A 137 14.76 18.12 12.31
N LEU A 138 15.38 18.88 11.40
CA LEU A 138 15.32 18.67 9.94
C LEU A 138 15.84 17.29 9.52
N SER A 139 16.90 16.78 10.16
CA SER A 139 17.44 15.44 9.87
C SER A 139 16.42 14.33 10.17
N THR A 140 15.69 14.47 11.28
CA THR A 140 14.61 13.55 11.66
C THR A 140 13.43 13.66 10.71
N ALA A 141 13.08 14.87 10.26
CA ALA A 141 12.02 15.08 9.26
C ALA A 141 12.35 14.44 7.89
N VAL A 142 13.61 14.53 7.43
CA VAL A 142 14.08 13.88 6.21
C VAL A 142 14.10 12.35 6.36
N SER A 143 14.52 11.85 7.53
CA SER A 143 14.45 10.42 7.84
C SER A 143 13.00 9.92 7.93
N SER A 144 12.07 10.75 8.43
CA SER A 144 10.63 10.45 8.44
C SER A 144 10.05 10.40 7.03
N LEU A 145 10.52 11.28 6.14
CA LEU A 145 10.11 11.31 4.75
C LEU A 145 10.61 10.08 3.97
N SER A 146 11.89 9.72 4.12
CA SER A 146 12.43 8.47 3.56
C SER A 146 11.75 7.24 4.16
N SER A 147 11.32 7.34 5.42
CA SER A 147 10.57 6.28 6.07
C SER A 147 9.11 6.18 5.64
N THR A 148 8.58 6.99 4.72
CA THR A 148 7.22 6.76 4.20
C THR A 148 7.12 5.41 3.48
N GLY A 149 8.21 4.94 2.86
CA GLY A 149 8.35 3.54 2.40
C GLY A 149 8.66 2.56 3.53
N ASN A 150 9.43 2.99 4.53
CA ASN A 150 9.82 2.20 5.70
C ASN A 150 8.73 2.12 6.80
N SER A 151 7.61 2.83 6.64
CA SER A 151 6.57 3.02 7.67
C SER A 151 5.78 1.73 7.88
N ILE A 152 5.56 0.96 6.82
CA ILE A 152 4.91 -0.35 6.90
C ILE A 152 5.80 -1.33 7.69
N ALA A 153 7.11 -1.33 7.41
CA ALA A 153 8.08 -2.15 8.14
C ALA A 153 8.27 -1.69 9.60
N CYS A 154 8.28 -0.38 9.86
CA CYS A 154 8.31 0.18 11.22
C CYS A 154 7.04 -0.12 12.01
N LEU A 155 5.84 -0.07 11.39
CA LEU A 155 4.59 -0.43 12.06
C LEU A 155 4.56 -1.93 12.39
N LEU A 156 4.99 -2.78 11.47
CA LEU A 156 5.19 -4.21 11.74
C LEU A 156 6.22 -4.42 12.87
N TRP A 157 7.28 -3.62 12.91
CA TRP A 157 8.31 -3.73 13.94
C TRP A 157 7.83 -3.27 15.33
N GLU A 158 7.23 -2.09 15.43
CA GLU A 158 6.77 -1.50 16.70
C GLU A 158 5.53 -2.19 17.26
N ASP A 159 4.52 -2.49 16.44
CA ASP A 159 3.26 -3.01 16.93
C ASP A 159 3.24 -4.55 17.04
N PHE A 160 4.07 -5.27 16.27
CA PHE A 160 4.02 -6.74 16.22
C PHE A 160 5.30 -7.42 16.73
N LEU A 161 6.50 -6.95 16.32
CA LEU A 161 7.76 -7.60 16.71
C LEU A 161 8.25 -7.18 18.10
N ARG A 162 8.17 -5.89 18.47
CA ARG A 162 8.58 -5.36 19.78
C ARG A 162 7.87 -6.01 20.99
N PRO A 163 6.55 -6.32 20.96
CA PRO A 163 5.89 -7.01 22.07
C PRO A 163 6.19 -8.52 22.15
N HIS A 164 6.86 -9.12 21.16
CA HIS A 164 7.24 -10.54 21.20
C HIS A 164 8.39 -10.77 22.21
N PRO A 165 8.32 -11.81 23.07
CA PRO A 165 9.25 -12.02 24.19
C PRO A 165 10.73 -12.20 23.82
N TYR A 166 11.03 -12.41 22.53
CA TYR A 166 12.40 -12.53 22.02
C TYR A 166 13.05 -11.16 21.68
N PHE A 167 12.26 -10.11 21.44
CA PHE A 167 12.74 -8.80 20.97
C PHE A 167 12.64 -7.68 22.02
N THR A 168 12.02 -7.95 23.17
CA THR A 168 11.84 -6.99 24.27
C THR A 168 13.15 -6.55 24.93
N ALA A 169 14.24 -7.29 24.71
CA ALA A 169 15.57 -7.02 25.27
C ALA A 169 16.51 -6.21 24.34
N LEU A 170 16.06 -5.82 23.14
CA LEU A 170 16.89 -5.08 22.18
C LEU A 170 16.88 -3.58 22.49
N SER A 171 18.07 -3.02 22.75
CA SER A 171 18.29 -1.58 22.92
C SER A 171 17.86 -0.79 21.67
N ASP A 172 17.24 0.38 21.86
CA ASP A 172 16.66 1.21 20.78
C ASP A 172 17.63 1.52 19.62
N THR A 173 18.93 1.56 19.91
CA THR A 173 19.99 1.77 18.90
C THR A 173 20.12 0.57 17.94
N ASN A 174 19.98 -0.66 18.45
CA ASN A 174 20.07 -1.88 17.67
C ASN A 174 18.78 -2.14 16.88
N ALA A 175 17.61 -1.79 17.44
CA ALA A 175 16.34 -1.83 16.71
C ALA A 175 16.38 -0.92 15.47
N THR A 176 16.96 0.28 15.62
CA THR A 176 17.13 1.23 14.51
C THR A 176 18.10 0.70 13.44
N GLN A 177 19.15 -0.04 13.82
CA GLN A 177 20.05 -0.69 12.86
C GLN A 177 19.41 -1.90 12.15
N VAL A 178 18.62 -2.70 12.86
CA VAL A 178 17.92 -3.85 12.28
C VAL A 178 16.84 -3.39 11.28
N ILE A 179 16.11 -2.32 11.58
CA ILE A 179 15.17 -1.69 10.64
C ILE A 179 15.88 -1.16 9.40
N LYS A 180 17.09 -0.60 9.54
CA LYS A 180 17.91 -0.16 8.41
C LYS A 180 18.44 -1.32 7.56
N LEU A 181 18.72 -2.47 8.16
CA LEU A 181 19.20 -3.67 7.46
C LEU A 181 18.08 -4.46 6.75
N LEU A 182 16.86 -4.46 7.31
CA LEU A 182 15.69 -5.11 6.69
C LEU A 182 15.11 -4.32 5.50
N CYS A 183 15.43 -3.03 5.40
CA CYS A 183 14.88 -2.11 4.40
C CYS A 183 15.90 -1.70 3.32
N GLN A 184 17.06 -2.36 3.29
CA GLN A 184 17.99 -2.31 2.16
C GLN A 184 17.64 -3.42 1.16
#